data_AF-F4HLN1-F1
#
_entry.id   AF-F4HLN1-F1
#
_cell.length_a   1.000
_cell.length_b   1.000
_cell.length_c   1.000
_cell.angle_alpha   90.00
_cell.angle_beta   90.00
_cell.angle_gamma   90.00
#
_symmetry.space_group_name_H-M   'P 1'
#
loop_
_entity.id
_entity.type
_entity.pdbx_description
1 polymer ?
#
loop_
_entity_poly.entity_id
_entity_poly.type
_entity_poly.pdbx_seq_one_letter_code
_entity_poly.pdbx_strand_id
1 'polypeptide(L)' 'MIRFLDRICLGLGFNLEIFDNEVLVDPKVNDVEKLLIPRIGFGCVKTFEKEPITSIYLLILYSLSSFGLVKVWED' A
#
# COMPACT_ATOMS: atom_id res chain seq x y z
N MET A 1 -2.19 12.63 -0.63
CA MET A 1 -2.16 11.16 -0.73
C MET A 1 -1.47 10.67 -2.00
N ILE A 2 -2.08 10.84 -3.19
CA ILE A 2 -1.57 10.25 -4.44
C ILE A 2 -0.11 10.65 -4.73
N ARG A 3 0.24 11.94 -4.68
CA ARG A 3 1.62 12.40 -4.89
C ARG A 3 2.65 11.83 -3.89
N PHE A 4 2.22 11.50 -2.67
CA PHE A 4 3.08 10.91 -1.66
C PHE A 4 3.36 9.43 -1.99
N LEU A 5 2.30 8.68 -2.31
CA LEU A 5 2.41 7.29 -2.73
C LEU A 5 3.19 7.15 -4.04
N ASP A 6 2.94 8.02 -5.01
CA ASP A 6 3.64 8.05 -6.31
C ASP A 6 5.16 8.20 -6.11
N ARG A 7 5.57 9.15 -5.27
CA ARG A 7 6.99 9.37 -4.94
C ARG A 7 7.61 8.17 -4.23
N ILE A 8 6.89 7.55 -3.29
CA ILE A 8 7.39 6.36 -2.57
C ILE A 8 7.52 5.18 -3.53
N CYS A 9 6.49 4.90 -4.32
CA CYS A 9 6.48 3.76 -5.24
C CYS A 9 7.59 3.92 -6.29
N LEU A 10 7.77 5.12 -6.84
CA LEU A 10 8.87 5.42 -7.75
C LEU A 10 10.23 5.14 -7.11
N GLY A 11 10.44 5.56 -5.85
CA GLY A 11 11.69 5.33 -5.13
C GLY A 11 11.97 3.87 -4.80
N LEU A 12 10.92 3.06 -4.63
CA LEU A 12 11.00 1.62 -4.35
C LEU A 12 10.97 0.75 -5.62
N GLY A 13 10.76 1.35 -6.79
CA GLY A 13 10.57 0.62 -8.05
C GLY A 13 9.20 -0.07 -8.21
N PHE A 14 8.25 0.26 -7.33
CA PHE A 14 6.90 -0.28 -7.33
C PHE A 14 6.03 0.39 -8.41
N ASN A 15 5.02 -0.32 -8.88
CA ASN A 15 3.98 0.25 -9.71
C ASN A 15 2.85 0.80 -8.84
N LEU A 16 2.31 1.96 -9.24
CA LEU A 16 1.14 2.55 -8.64
C LEU A 16 0.02 2.61 -9.69
N GLU A 17 -1.10 1.97 -9.40
CA GLU A 17 -2.31 2.05 -10.23
C GLU A 17 -3.38 2.84 -9.48
N ILE A 18 -3.94 3.84 -10.16
CA ILE A 18 -4.91 4.76 -9.55
C ILE A 18 -6.26 4.53 -10.20
N PHE A 19 -7.25 4.22 -9.37
CA PHE A 19 -8.64 4.07 -9.77
C PHE A 19 -9.50 5.14 -9.05
N ASP A 20 -10.77 5.28 -9.43
CA ASP A 20 -11.64 6.33 -8.89
C ASP A 20 -11.82 6.26 -7.37
N ASN A 21 -11.85 5.03 -6.82
CA ASN A 21 -12.15 4.76 -5.41
C ASN A 21 -11.01 4.11 -4.63
N GLU A 22 -9.91 3.73 -5.30
CA GLU A 22 -8.83 2.97 -4.69
C GLU A 22 -7.49 3.22 -5.38
N VAL A 23 -6.44 2.85 -4.68
CA VAL A 23 -5.07 2.87 -5.17
C VAL A 23 -4.46 1.49 -4.94
N LEU A 24 -3.85 0.92 -5.98
CA LEU A 24 -3.12 -0.34 -5.88
C LEU A 24 -1.62 -0.07 -5.93
N VAL A 25 -0.88 -0.66 -5.00
CA VAL A 25 0.59 -0.68 -5.00
C VAL A 25 1.05 -2.09 -5.36
N ASP A 26 1.78 -2.22 -6.45
CA ASP A 26 2.32 -3.48 -6.97
C ASP A 26 3.86 -3.49 -6.79
N PRO A 27 4.42 -4.42 -6.00
CA PRO A 27 5.82 -4.44 -5.68
C PRO A 27 6.66 -5.07 -6.80
N LYS A 28 6.01 -5.59 -7.86
CA LYS A 28 6.63 -6.38 -8.95
C LYS A 28 7.38 -7.62 -8.45
N VAL A 29 6.92 -8.20 -7.35
CA VAL A 29 7.47 -9.43 -6.78
C VAL A 29 6.47 -10.55 -7.01
N ASN A 30 6.96 -11.67 -7.55
CA ASN A 30 6.12 -12.85 -7.76
C ASN A 30 5.56 -13.35 -6.41
N ASP A 31 4.32 -13.86 -6.47
CA ASP A 31 3.64 -14.46 -5.32
C ASP A 31 3.52 -13.52 -4.11
N VAL A 32 3.39 -12.21 -4.35
CA VAL A 32 3.01 -11.18 -3.37
C VAL A 32 1.80 -10.44 -3.91
N GLU A 33 0.74 -10.34 -3.11
CA GLU A 33 -0.46 -9.60 -3.50
C GLU A 33 -0.20 -8.08 -3.56
N LYS A 34 -0.91 -7.40 -4.47
CA LYS A 34 -0.91 -5.94 -4.54
C LYS A 34 -1.54 -5.37 -3.27
N LEU A 35 -0.96 -4.30 -2.71
CA LEU A 35 -1.56 -3.58 -1.60
C LEU A 35 -2.71 -2.72 -2.12
N LEU A 36 -3.93 -3.02 -1.67
CA LEU A 36 -5.12 -2.27 -1.98
C LEU A 36 -5.40 -1.22 -0.89
N ILE A 37 -5.48 0.04 -1.31
CA ILE A 37 -5.69 1.18 -0.43
C ILE A 37 -6.96 1.89 -0.90
N PRO A 38 -8.11 1.69 -0.22
CA PRO A 38 -9.33 2.41 -0.59
C PRO A 38 -9.19 3.89 -0.21
N ARG A 39 -9.85 4.78 -0.98
CA ARG A 39 -9.91 6.22 -0.67
C ARG A 39 -10.60 6.52 0.67
N ILE A 40 -11.51 5.63 1.08
CA ILE A 40 -12.26 5.70 2.33
C ILE A 40 -12.42 4.27 2.84
N GLY A 41 -12.07 4.00 4.11
CA GLY A 41 -12.29 2.69 4.75
C GLY A 41 -11.01 2.02 5.24
N PHE A 42 -10.94 0.69 5.06
CA PHE A 42 -9.87 -0.17 5.58
C PHE A 42 -9.00 -0.71 4.45
N GLY A 43 -7.69 -0.47 4.53
CA GLY A 43 -6.72 -1.17 3.68
C GLY A 43 -6.32 -2.48 4.36
N CYS A 44 -6.28 -3.58 3.60
CA CYS A 44 -5.83 -4.88 4.07
C CYS A 44 -5.03 -5.54 2.95
N VAL A 45 -4.00 -6.31 3.30
CA VAL A 45 -3.19 -7.04 2.33
C VAL A 45 -2.66 -8.32 2.94
N LYS A 46 -2.54 -9.36 2.11
CA LYS A 46 -1.91 -10.63 2.49
C LYS A 46 -0.58 -10.74 1.74
N THR A 47 0.50 -10.39 2.44
CA THR A 47 1.86 -10.57 1.90
C THR A 47 2.46 -11.95 2.17
N PHE A 48 1.77 -12.82 2.93
CA PHE A 48 2.29 -14.11 3.40
C PHE A 48 3.68 -13.99 4.07
N GLU A 49 3.88 -12.94 4.87
CA GLU A 49 5.15 -12.65 5.58
C GLU A 49 6.40 -12.58 4.65
N LYS A 50 6.21 -12.29 3.36
CA LYS A 50 7.32 -12.10 2.42
C LYS A 50 7.99 -10.76 2.60
N GLU A 51 9.04 -10.76 3.40
CA GLU A 51 9.92 -9.61 3.55
C GLU A 51 10.77 -9.33 2.29
N PRO A 52 11.07 -8.05 1.99
CA PRO A 52 10.75 -6.85 2.79
C PRO A 52 9.37 -6.25 2.49
N ILE A 53 8.56 -6.88 1.64
CA ILE A 53 7.33 -6.28 1.12
C ILE A 53 6.28 -6.11 2.22
N THR A 54 6.17 -7.10 3.11
CA THR A 54 5.34 -7.00 4.32
C THR A 54 5.66 -5.73 5.11
N SER A 55 6.93 -5.55 5.50
CA SER A 55 7.37 -4.37 6.26
C SER A 55 7.10 -3.05 5.52
N ILE A 56 7.34 -3.02 4.20
CA ILE A 56 7.10 -1.82 3.38
C ILE A 56 5.60 -1.48 3.33
N TYR A 57 4.74 -2.47 3.13
CA TYR A 57 3.29 -2.26 3.08
C TYR A 57 2.74 -1.76 4.41
N LEU A 58 3.20 -2.33 5.52
CA LEU A 58 2.87 -1.83 6.85
C LEU A 58 3.30 -0.38 7.01
N LEU A 59 4.54 -0.04 6.63
CA LEU A 59 5.02 1.34 6.70
C LEU A 59 4.16 2.31 5.87
N ILE A 60 3.75 1.92 4.66
CA ILE A 60 2.85 2.70 3.81
C ILE A 60 1.50 2.90 4.50
N LEU A 61 0.87 1.82 4.98
CA LEU A 61 -0.44 1.86 5.64
C LEU A 61 -0.41 2.71 6.92
N TYR A 62 0.59 2.52 7.78
CA TYR A 62 0.78 3.31 8.98
C TYR A 62 1.02 4.79 8.68
N SER A 63 1.81 5.09 7.64
CA SER A 63 2.01 6.46 7.17
C SER A 63 0.69 7.10 6.74
N LEU A 64 -0.15 6.40 5.97
CA LEU A 64 -1.45 6.90 5.53
C LEU A 64 -2.46 7.07 6.67
N SER A 65 -2.43 6.16 7.64
CA SER A 65 -3.25 6.24 8.85
C SER A 65 -2.92 7.46 9.72
N SER A 66 -1.64 7.83 9.81
CA SER A 66 -1.22 9.04 10.51
C SER A 66 -1.79 10.35 9.90
N PHE A 67 -2.17 10.33 8.62
CA PHE A 67 -2.87 11.44 7.96
C PHE A 67 -4.40 11.39 8.15
N GLY A 68 -4.93 10.41 8.87
CA GLY A 68 -6.37 10.22 9.11
C GLY A 68 -7.14 9.72 7.88
N LEU A 69 -6.46 9.19 6.87
CA LEU A 69 -7.05 8.85 5.58
C LEU A 69 -7.56 7.40 5.50
N VAL A 70 -6.89 6.47 6.19
CA VAL A 70 -7.19 5.03 6.14
C VAL A 70 -7.00 4.45 7.53
N LYS A 71 -7.89 3.56 7.99
CA LYS A 71 -7.65 2.78 9.21
C LYS A 71 -6.90 1.50 8.83
N VAL A 72 -5.76 1.25 9.48
CA VAL A 72 -5.01 0.00 9.34
C VAL A 72 -5.66 -1.06 10.22
N TRP A 73 -5.84 -2.26 9.69
CA TRP A 73 -6.22 -3.43 10.47
C TRP A 73 -5.21 -4.53 10.12
N GLU A 74 -4.47 -5.00 11.12
CA GLU A 74 -3.56 -6.14 11.03
C GLU A 74 -4.30 -7.34 11.60
N ASP A 75 -4.42 -8.42 10.82
CA ASP A 75 -4.92 -9.72 11.28
C ASP A 75 -3.75 -10.54 11.83
#